data_AF-A0A8U0NW07-F1
#
_entry.id   AF-A0A8U0NW07-F1
#
_cell.length_a   1.000
_cell.length_b   1.000
_cell.length_c   1.000
_cell.angle_alpha   90.00
_cell.angle_beta   90.00
_cell.angle_gamma   90.00
#
_symmetry.space_group_name_H-M   'P 1'
#
loop_
_entity.id
_entity.type
_entity.pdbx_description
1 polymer ?
#
loop_
_entity_poly.entity_id
_entity_poly.type
_entity_poly.pdbx_seq_one_letter_code
_entity_poly.pdbx_strand_id
1 'polypeptide(L)'
;MRFRFCGDLDCPDWVLAEISTLAKISSVKLRLLCSQVLKELLGQGIDYEKILKLTADARFESGDVKATVAVLSFILSSAAKHSVDGESLSSELQQLGLPKEHAASLCRCYEEKQSPLQEHLRACSLRGETQLSLEGERALPDPTGLPPTCSPLPSAELKQAQTLMSSLA
;
A
#
# COMPACT_ATOMS: atom_id res chain seq x y z
N MET A 1 -8.75 -15.05 5.65
CA MET A 1 -9.63 -15.29 4.48
C MET A 1 -8.75 -15.17 3.26
N ARG A 2 -8.84 -16.09 2.30
CA ARG A 2 -7.91 -16.13 1.15
C ARG A 2 -8.41 -15.21 0.05
N PHE A 3 -7.60 -14.25 -0.38
CA PHE A 3 -7.97 -13.29 -1.41
C PHE A 3 -7.26 -13.60 -2.74
N ARG A 4 -8.02 -13.69 -3.84
CA ARG A 4 -7.52 -13.91 -5.20
C ARG A 4 -6.63 -12.77 -5.67
N PHE A 5 -6.95 -11.51 -5.33
CA PHE A 5 -6.06 -10.39 -5.67
C PHE A 5 -4.69 -10.50 -4.98
N CYS A 6 -4.60 -11.20 -3.86
CA CYS A 6 -3.35 -11.55 -3.17
C CYS A 6 -2.78 -12.92 -3.59
N GLY A 7 -3.34 -13.60 -4.60
CA GLY A 7 -2.87 -14.93 -5.01
C GLY A 7 -3.24 -16.05 -4.04
N ASP A 8 -4.46 -15.99 -3.48
CA ASP A 8 -4.98 -16.94 -2.48
C ASP A 8 -4.22 -16.92 -1.13
N LEU A 9 -3.55 -15.80 -0.85
CA LEU A 9 -2.91 -15.50 0.43
C LEU A 9 -3.81 -14.61 1.30
N ASP A 10 -3.50 -14.55 2.60
CA ASP A 10 -4.12 -13.59 3.51
C ASP A 10 -3.59 -12.18 3.22
N CYS A 11 -4.49 -11.19 3.35
CA CYS A 11 -4.13 -9.79 3.17
C CYS A 11 -3.30 -9.33 4.38
N PRO A 12 -2.18 -8.63 4.18
CA PRO A 12 -1.35 -8.20 5.31
C PRO A 12 -2.09 -7.19 6.19
N ASP A 13 -1.82 -7.24 7.50
CA ASP A 13 -2.56 -6.46 8.50
C ASP A 13 -2.53 -4.94 8.25
N TRP A 14 -1.45 -4.42 7.69
CA TRP A 14 -1.35 -3.00 7.34
C TRP A 14 -2.34 -2.60 6.24
N VAL A 15 -2.63 -3.48 5.26
CA VAL A 15 -3.65 -3.23 4.23
C VAL A 15 -5.02 -3.20 4.88
N LEU A 16 -5.31 -4.17 5.75
CA LEU A 16 -6.57 -4.25 6.50
C LEU A 16 -6.81 -3.01 7.38
N ALA A 17 -5.78 -2.54 8.06
CA ALA A 17 -5.84 -1.31 8.87
C ALA A 17 -6.21 -0.09 8.00
N GLU A 18 -5.60 0.03 6.82
CA GLU A 18 -5.84 1.15 5.91
C GLU A 18 -7.17 1.05 5.14
N ILE A 19 -7.70 -0.16 4.90
CA ILE A 19 -9.03 -0.34 4.29
C ILE A 19 -10.11 0.37 5.12
N SER A 20 -10.01 0.31 6.45
CA SER A 20 -10.92 1.04 7.34
C SER A 20 -10.77 2.56 7.22
N THR A 21 -9.57 3.04 6.92
CA THR A 21 -9.28 4.46 6.66
C THR A 21 -9.83 4.89 5.30
N LEU A 22 -9.71 4.07 4.25
CA LEU A 22 -10.34 4.30 2.95
C LEU A 22 -11.86 4.42 3.05
N ALA A 23 -12.49 3.59 3.90
CA ALA A 23 -13.95 3.61 4.10
C ALA A 23 -14.44 4.94 4.71
N LYS A 24 -13.58 5.68 5.43
CA LYS A 24 -13.90 7.02 5.96
C LYS A 24 -13.95 8.10 4.87
N ILE A 25 -13.31 7.87 3.73
CA ILE A 25 -13.30 8.79 2.60
C ILE A 25 -14.59 8.61 1.79
N SER A 26 -15.14 9.70 1.22
CA SER A 26 -16.28 9.60 0.30
C SER A 26 -15.92 8.81 -0.97
N SER A 27 -16.89 8.05 -1.50
CA SER A 27 -16.74 7.22 -2.72
C SER A 27 -16.24 8.03 -3.93
N VAL A 28 -16.65 9.29 -4.05
CA VAL A 28 -16.20 10.21 -5.11
C VAL A 28 -14.70 10.50 -5.00
N LYS A 29 -14.21 10.74 -3.78
CA LYS A 29 -12.80 11.04 -3.55
C LYS A 29 -11.93 9.80 -3.70
N LEU A 30 -12.41 8.64 -3.23
CA LEU A 30 -11.74 7.36 -3.47
C LEU A 30 -11.52 7.13 -4.97
N ARG A 31 -12.54 7.38 -5.80
CA ARG A 31 -12.43 7.27 -7.26
C ARG A 31 -11.34 8.19 -7.84
N LEU A 32 -11.27 9.43 -7.37
CA LEU A 32 -10.23 10.39 -7.78
C LEU A 32 -8.82 9.95 -7.35
N LEU A 33 -8.69 9.44 -6.13
CA LEU A 33 -7.43 8.88 -5.62
C LEU A 33 -6.99 7.67 -6.45
N CYS A 34 -7.89 6.71 -6.72
CA CYS A 34 -7.59 5.59 -7.61
C CYS A 34 -7.10 6.06 -8.98
N SER A 35 -7.72 7.09 -9.54
CA SER A 35 -7.30 7.64 -10.83
C SER A 35 -5.89 8.23 -10.79
N GLN A 36 -5.50 8.84 -9.66
CA GLN A 36 -4.16 9.39 -9.48
C GLN A 36 -3.12 8.28 -9.23
N VAL A 37 -3.46 7.27 -8.44
CA VAL A 37 -2.60 6.10 -8.18
C VAL A 37 -2.40 5.28 -9.46
N LEU A 38 -3.43 5.14 -10.29
CA LEU A 38 -3.32 4.51 -11.61
C LEU A 38 -2.33 5.26 -12.51
N LYS A 39 -2.32 6.59 -12.48
CA LYS A 39 -1.33 7.39 -13.21
C LYS A 39 0.09 7.17 -12.70
N GLU A 40 0.26 7.09 -11.38
CA GLU A 40 1.55 6.76 -10.75
C GLU A 40 2.05 5.40 -11.23
N LEU A 41 1.20 4.38 -11.20
CA LEU A 41 1.50 3.02 -11.65
C LEU A 41 1.79 2.93 -13.14
N LEU A 42 1.30 3.87 -13.95
CA LEU A 42 1.60 3.98 -15.38
C LEU A 42 2.86 4.83 -15.65
N GLY A 43 3.55 5.31 -14.61
CA GLY A 43 4.73 6.16 -14.74
C GLY A 43 4.45 7.62 -15.11
N GLN A 44 3.20 8.07 -15.04
CA GLN A 44 2.80 9.46 -15.33
C GLN A 44 3.01 10.41 -14.15
N GLY A 45 3.40 9.89 -12.98
CA GLY A 45 3.64 10.65 -11.77
C GLY A 45 2.39 10.90 -10.91
N ILE A 46 2.62 11.23 -9.65
CA ILE A 46 1.59 11.44 -8.64
C ILE A 46 1.55 12.89 -8.15
N ASP A 47 0.39 13.53 -8.26
CA ASP A 47 0.14 14.89 -7.74
C ASP A 47 -0.23 14.84 -6.24
N TYR A 48 0.77 14.76 -5.37
CA TYR A 48 0.55 14.75 -3.91
C TYR A 48 -0.25 15.97 -3.42
N GLU A 49 -0.09 17.13 -4.04
CA GLU A 49 -0.87 18.34 -3.72
C GLU A 49 -2.37 18.17 -3.96
N LYS A 50 -2.75 17.51 -5.07
CA LYS A 50 -4.16 17.24 -5.39
C LYS A 50 -4.72 16.22 -4.42
N ILE A 51 -3.95 15.19 -4.11
CA ILE A 51 -4.34 14.16 -3.15
C ILE A 51 -4.56 14.78 -1.78
N LEU A 52 -3.61 15.58 -1.28
CA LEU A 52 -3.73 16.29 0.00
C LEU A 52 -5.00 17.15 0.06
N LYS A 53 -5.33 17.88 -1.02
CA LYS A 53 -6.57 18.67 -1.10
C LYS A 53 -7.83 17.81 -1.06
N LEU A 54 -7.82 16.65 -1.71
CA LEU A 54 -8.95 15.72 -1.67
C LEU A 54 -9.11 15.14 -0.25
N THR A 55 -8.01 14.72 0.38
CA THR A 55 -8.04 14.03 1.66
C THR A 55 -8.05 14.96 2.88
N ALA A 56 -7.90 16.28 2.69
CA ALA A 56 -7.99 17.29 3.74
C ALA A 56 -9.30 17.22 4.54
N ASP A 57 -10.40 16.89 3.86
CA ASP A 57 -11.74 16.78 4.46
C ASP A 57 -11.86 15.58 5.40
N ALA A 58 -11.07 14.53 5.14
CA ALA A 58 -11.02 13.32 5.96
C ALA A 58 -10.02 13.42 7.13
N ARG A 59 -9.34 14.58 7.29
CA ARG A 59 -8.27 14.85 8.27
C ARG A 59 -7.05 13.94 8.13
N PHE A 60 -6.68 13.59 6.91
CA PHE A 60 -5.51 12.75 6.67
C PHE A 60 -4.23 13.56 6.78
N GLU A 61 -3.24 13.03 7.49
CA GLU A 61 -1.90 13.57 7.54
C GLU A 61 -1.07 13.08 6.34
N SER A 62 0.14 13.61 6.22
CA SER A 62 1.08 13.17 5.18
C SER A 62 1.42 11.66 5.29
N GLY A 63 1.28 11.07 6.48
CA GLY A 63 1.37 9.63 6.71
C GLY A 63 0.21 8.87 6.07
N ASP A 64 -1.03 9.22 6.44
CA ASP A 64 -2.25 8.56 5.96
C ASP A 64 -2.40 8.67 4.44
N VAL A 65 -2.05 9.82 3.87
CA VAL A 65 -2.06 10.03 2.42
C VAL A 65 -1.15 9.01 1.72
N LYS A 66 0.07 8.84 2.23
CA LYS A 66 1.03 7.91 1.64
C LYS A 66 0.64 6.45 1.88
N ALA A 67 0.03 6.15 3.04
CA ALA A 67 -0.50 4.82 3.34
C ALA A 67 -1.67 4.46 2.41
N THR A 68 -2.59 5.40 2.19
CA THR A 68 -3.71 5.28 1.25
C THR A 68 -3.24 5.08 -0.20
N VAL A 69 -2.24 5.86 -0.63
CA VAL A 69 -1.65 5.67 -1.97
C VAL A 69 -1.02 4.28 -2.07
N ALA A 70 -0.26 3.85 -1.05
CA ALA A 70 0.37 2.55 -1.02
C ALA A 70 -0.66 1.40 -1.06
N VAL A 71 -1.74 1.49 -0.28
CA VAL A 71 -2.77 0.44 -0.23
C VAL A 71 -3.51 0.34 -1.56
N LEU A 72 -3.90 1.47 -2.16
CA LEU A 72 -4.56 1.49 -3.47
C LEU A 72 -3.63 0.96 -4.56
N SER A 73 -2.36 1.38 -4.54
CA SER A 73 -1.35 0.93 -5.48
C SER A 73 -1.14 -0.58 -5.38
N PHE A 74 -1.06 -1.09 -4.15
CA PHE A 74 -0.94 -2.51 -3.86
C PHE A 74 -2.15 -3.30 -4.36
N ILE A 75 -3.38 -2.88 -4.04
CA ILE A 75 -4.61 -3.55 -4.48
C ILE A 75 -4.67 -3.63 -6.01
N LEU A 76 -4.49 -2.49 -6.69
CA LEU A 76 -4.59 -2.40 -8.15
C LEU A 76 -3.49 -3.20 -8.84
N SER A 77 -2.25 -3.10 -8.36
CA SER A 77 -1.11 -3.84 -8.93
C SER A 77 -1.28 -5.35 -8.72
N SER A 78 -1.75 -5.76 -7.54
CA SER A 78 -1.91 -7.18 -7.21
C SER A 78 -3.08 -7.79 -7.97
N ALA A 79 -4.19 -7.06 -8.11
CA ALA A 79 -5.30 -7.45 -8.98
C ALA A 79 -4.87 -7.59 -10.44
N ALA A 80 -4.09 -6.63 -10.97
CA ALA A 80 -3.57 -6.69 -12.34
C ALA A 80 -2.61 -7.85 -12.56
N LYS A 81 -1.70 -8.10 -11.61
CA LYS A 81 -0.75 -9.23 -11.65
C LYS A 81 -1.46 -10.58 -11.70
N HIS A 82 -2.44 -10.78 -10.83
CA HIS A 82 -3.24 -12.00 -10.78
C HIS A 82 -4.36 -12.04 -11.82
N SER A 83 -4.50 -11.00 -12.65
CA SER A 83 -5.55 -10.88 -13.66
C SER A 83 -6.96 -11.12 -13.09
N VAL A 84 -7.25 -10.49 -11.95
CA VAL A 84 -8.55 -10.59 -11.29
C VAL A 84 -9.56 -9.67 -11.98
N ASP A 85 -10.77 -10.18 -12.20
CA ASP A 85 -11.89 -9.42 -12.77
C ASP A 85 -12.43 -8.36 -11.82
N GLY A 86 -13.01 -7.28 -12.36
CA GLY A 86 -13.60 -6.19 -11.57
C GLY A 86 -14.69 -6.66 -10.59
N GLU A 87 -15.52 -7.63 -10.99
CA GLU A 87 -16.55 -8.23 -10.13
C GLU A 87 -15.94 -8.98 -8.94
N SER A 88 -14.91 -9.80 -9.21
CA SER A 88 -14.19 -10.55 -8.18
C SER A 88 -13.53 -9.58 -7.21
N LEU A 89 -12.73 -8.63 -7.71
CA LEU A 89 -12.08 -7.60 -6.90
C LEU A 89 -13.08 -6.82 -6.03
N SER A 90 -14.27 -6.53 -6.57
CA SER A 90 -15.30 -5.80 -5.82
C SER A 90 -15.82 -6.59 -4.63
N SER A 91 -15.97 -7.91 -4.79
CA SER A 91 -16.44 -8.80 -3.72
C SER A 91 -15.38 -8.94 -2.63
N GLU A 92 -14.11 -9.01 -3.02
CA GLU A 92 -12.97 -9.09 -2.10
C GLU A 92 -12.81 -7.81 -1.27
N LEU A 93 -12.88 -6.65 -1.92
CA LEU A 93 -12.84 -5.36 -1.23
C LEU A 93 -14.00 -5.20 -0.24
N GLN A 94 -15.20 -5.67 -0.61
CA GLN A 94 -16.34 -5.69 0.31
C GLN A 94 -16.11 -6.60 1.52
N GLN A 95 -15.47 -7.76 1.33
CA GLN A 95 -15.09 -8.65 2.42
C GLN A 95 -14.02 -8.06 3.35
N LEU A 96 -13.12 -7.24 2.82
CA LEU A 96 -12.13 -6.49 3.60
C LEU A 96 -12.75 -5.36 4.43
N GLY A 97 -14.01 -4.99 4.17
CA GLY A 97 -14.74 -3.95 4.90
C GLY A 97 -15.00 -2.67 4.12
N LEU A 98 -14.67 -2.61 2.82
CA LEU A 98 -15.07 -1.48 1.98
C LEU A 98 -16.59 -1.49 1.73
N PRO A 99 -17.26 -0.33 1.77
CA PRO A 99 -18.64 -0.22 1.34
C PRO A 99 -18.80 -0.66 -0.12
N LYS A 100 -19.93 -1.29 -0.44
CA LYS A 100 -20.23 -1.74 -1.82
C LYS A 100 -20.12 -0.62 -2.85
N GLU A 101 -20.51 0.60 -2.49
CA GLU A 101 -20.40 1.78 -3.35
C GLU A 101 -18.94 2.14 -3.68
N HIS A 102 -18.07 2.07 -2.67
CA HIS A 102 -16.64 2.34 -2.79
C HIS A 102 -15.93 1.26 -3.59
N ALA A 103 -16.20 -0.01 -3.28
CA ALA A 103 -15.66 -1.16 -4.00
C ALA A 103 -16.06 -1.11 -5.49
N ALA A 104 -17.33 -0.88 -5.80
CA ALA A 104 -17.79 -0.75 -7.19
C ALA A 104 -17.12 0.43 -7.92
N SER A 105 -16.94 1.56 -7.23
CA SER A 105 -16.29 2.74 -7.82
C SER A 105 -14.81 2.51 -8.12
N LEU A 106 -14.10 1.80 -7.24
CA LEU A 106 -12.70 1.42 -7.40
C LEU A 106 -12.53 0.41 -8.54
N CYS A 107 -13.36 -0.64 -8.58
CA CYS A 107 -13.31 -1.66 -9.64
C CYS A 107 -13.57 -1.08 -11.02
N ARG A 108 -14.53 -0.15 -11.16
CA ARG A 108 -14.76 0.58 -12.42
C ARG A 108 -13.51 1.32 -12.92
N CYS A 109 -12.76 1.96 -12.01
CA CYS A 109 -11.51 2.65 -12.37
C CYS A 109 -10.40 1.66 -12.77
N TYR A 110 -10.34 0.53 -12.06
CA TYR A 110 -9.39 -0.53 -12.37
C TYR A 110 -9.65 -1.11 -13.76
N GLU A 111 -10.88 -1.53 -14.09
CA GLU A 111 -11.21 -2.15 -15.38
C GLU A 111 -10.88 -1.24 -16.57
N GLU A 112 -11.11 0.07 -16.45
CA GLU A 112 -10.78 1.04 -17.50
C GLU A 112 -9.27 1.12 -17.78
N LYS A 113 -8.44 0.98 -16.74
CA LYS A 113 -6.97 1.10 -16.81
C LYS A 113 -6.27 -0.25 -16.70
N GLN A 114 -7.00 -1.37 -16.67
CA GLN A 114 -6.45 -2.69 -16.44
C GLN A 114 -5.46 -3.08 -17.53
N SER A 115 -5.83 -2.89 -18.81
CA SER A 115 -4.97 -3.24 -19.95
C SER A 115 -3.62 -2.51 -19.93
N PRO A 116 -3.56 -1.16 -19.86
CA PRO A 116 -2.28 -0.46 -19.81
C PRO A 116 -1.52 -0.72 -18.50
N LEU A 117 -2.22 -0.94 -17.38
CA LEU A 117 -1.59 -1.29 -16.11
C LEU A 117 -0.91 -2.67 -16.17
N GLN A 118 -1.58 -3.68 -16.72
CA GLN A 118 -1.00 -5.01 -16.92
C GLN A 118 0.20 -4.98 -17.86
N GLU A 119 0.12 -4.20 -18.95
CA GLU A 119 1.24 -4.02 -19.87
C GLU A 119 2.44 -3.36 -19.20
N HIS A 120 2.21 -2.29 -18.42
CA HIS A 120 3.24 -1.63 -17.64
C HIS A 120 3.86 -2.57 -16.60
N LEU A 121 3.05 -3.32 -15.85
CA LEU A 121 3.53 -4.29 -14.88
C LEU A 121 4.33 -5.42 -15.54
N ARG A 122 3.92 -5.90 -16.72
CA ARG A 122 4.71 -6.88 -17.51
C ARG A 122 6.03 -6.28 -17.98
N ALA A 123 6.03 -5.04 -18.44
CA ALA A 123 7.23 -4.33 -18.88
C ALA A 123 8.21 -4.07 -17.71
N CYS A 124 7.70 -3.70 -16.54
CA CYS A 124 8.48 -3.54 -15.31
C CYS A 124 8.96 -4.89 -14.75
N SER A 125 8.17 -5.96 -14.87
CA SER A 125 8.54 -7.30 -14.35
C SER A 125 9.73 -7.93 -15.09
N LEU A 126 10.06 -7.48 -16.32
CA LEU A 126 11.27 -7.92 -17.04
C LEU A 126 12.56 -7.32 -16.46
N ARG A 127 12.48 -6.30 -15.61
CA ARG A 127 13.59 -5.74 -14.84
C ARG A 127 13.42 -6.12 -13.37
N GLY A 128 13.76 -7.36 -13.03
CA GLY A 128 14.02 -7.86 -11.67
C GLY A 128 13.25 -7.23 -10.51
N GLU A 129 12.24 -7.94 -10.02
CA GLU A 129 12.01 -8.18 -8.59
C GLU A 129 12.38 -7.06 -7.59
N THR A 130 11.62 -5.95 -7.50
CA THR A 130 11.67 -5.11 -6.28
C THR A 130 10.42 -4.22 -6.10
N GLN A 131 9.22 -4.77 -5.98
CA GLN A 131 8.08 -3.94 -5.52
C GLN A 131 7.28 -4.52 -4.34
N LEU A 132 7.85 -5.49 -3.65
CA LEU A 132 7.37 -5.92 -2.32
C LEU A 132 8.36 -5.60 -1.19
N SER A 133 9.51 -4.96 -1.47
CA SER A 133 10.42 -4.47 -0.43
C SER A 133 9.93 -3.19 0.28
N LEU A 134 8.65 -2.80 0.15
CA LEU A 134 8.02 -1.85 1.08
C LEU A 134 7.74 -2.48 2.47
N GLU A 135 8.30 -3.66 2.78
CA GLU A 135 8.53 -4.10 4.16
C GLU A 135 9.76 -3.43 4.82
N GLY A 136 10.56 -2.67 4.07
CA GLY A 136 11.65 -1.86 4.60
C GLY A 136 11.21 -0.43 4.91
N GLU A 137 10.81 -0.18 6.16
CA GLU A 137 10.84 1.15 6.78
C GLU A 137 9.70 2.14 6.40
N ARG A 138 8.48 1.82 6.83
CA ARG A 138 7.60 2.85 7.38
C ARG A 138 7.07 2.43 8.73
N ALA A 139 7.73 2.94 9.76
CA ALA A 139 7.14 3.15 11.06
C ALA A 139 5.73 3.74 10.88
N LEU A 140 4.71 2.96 11.25
CA LEU A 140 3.43 3.48 11.66
C LEU A 140 3.67 4.48 12.78
N PRO A 141 3.16 5.73 12.72
CA PRO A 141 2.91 6.46 13.95
C PRO A 141 1.72 5.77 14.62
N ASP A 142 2.02 4.96 15.63
CA ASP A 142 1.02 4.39 16.54
C ASP A 142 0.24 5.53 17.22
N PRO A 143 -1.11 5.61 17.12
CA PRO A 143 -1.89 6.63 17.82
C PRO A 143 -2.25 6.26 19.26
N THR A 144 -1.62 5.26 19.87
CA THR A 144 -1.95 4.79 21.23
C THR A 144 -0.70 4.72 22.10
N GLY A 145 -0.45 5.83 22.78
CA GLY A 145 0.66 5.95 23.73
C GLY A 145 0.67 4.83 24.77
N LEU A 146 1.67 3.96 24.69
CA LEU A 146 2.22 3.23 25.82
C LEU A 146 3.76 3.23 25.68
N PRO A 147 4.51 3.48 26.77
CA PRO A 147 5.96 3.61 26.69
C PRO A 147 6.61 2.23 26.43
N PRO A 148 7.61 2.13 25.53
CA PRO A 148 8.36 0.91 25.36
C PRO A 148 9.31 0.75 26.55
N THR A 149 9.06 -0.25 27.39
CA THR A 149 10.06 -0.76 28.33
C THR A 149 11.20 -1.38 27.55
N CYS A 150 12.34 -0.70 27.61
CA CYS A 150 13.66 -1.12 27.14
C CYS A 150 14.07 -2.48 27.76
N SER A 151 14.45 -3.46 26.92
CA SER A 151 15.30 -4.64 27.26
C SER A 151 15.50 -5.55 26.02
N PRO A 152 16.62 -6.30 25.91
CA PRO A 152 17.91 -5.80 25.41
C PRO A 152 18.40 -6.56 24.15
N LEU A 153 19.27 -5.90 23.37
CA LEU A 153 19.97 -6.49 22.22
C LEU A 153 20.77 -7.76 22.60
N PRO A 154 20.81 -8.80 21.74
CA PRO A 154 21.71 -9.92 21.91
C PRO A 154 23.18 -9.48 21.69
N SER A 155 24.00 -9.75 22.71
CA SER A 155 25.37 -9.31 22.94
C SER A 155 26.44 -9.95 22.03
N ALA A 156 26.14 -10.25 20.77
CA ALA A 156 27.07 -10.93 19.86
C ALA A 156 27.93 -9.96 19.01
N GLU A 157 27.41 -8.78 18.67
CA GLU A 157 28.05 -7.85 17.72
C GLU A 157 28.90 -6.74 18.38
N LEU A 158 29.18 -6.82 19.69
CA LEU A 158 30.03 -5.82 20.38
C LEU A 158 31.51 -6.26 20.50
N LYS A 159 31.81 -7.55 20.39
CA LYS A 159 33.20 -8.05 20.49
C LYS A 159 34.00 -7.87 19.20
N GLN A 160 33.34 -7.77 18.06
CA GLN A 160 34.03 -7.65 16.77
C GLN A 160 34.48 -6.19 16.50
N ALA A 161 33.79 -5.21 17.07
CA ALA A 161 34.15 -3.79 16.94
C ALA A 161 35.36 -3.37 17.79
N GLN A 162 35.70 -4.10 18.87
CA GLN A 162 36.78 -3.70 19.77
C GLN A 162 38.16 -4.22 19.35
N THR A 163 38.23 -5.28 18.53
CA THR A 163 39.51 -5.81 18.02
C THR A 163 40.12 -4.94 16.91
N LEU A 164 39.31 -4.20 16.15
CA LEU A 164 39.80 -3.38 15.04
C LEU A 164 40.40 -2.03 15.46
N MET A 165 40.14 -1.56 16.67
CA MET A 165 40.71 -0.29 17.17
C MET A 165 42.04 -0.45 17.93
N SER A 166 42.49 -1.68 18.19
CA SER A 166 43.74 -1.95 18.92
C SER A 166 44.95 -2.17 18.01
N SER A 167 44.76 -2.27 16.70
CA SER A 167 45.83 -2.55 15.72
C SER A 167 46.31 -1.30 14.96
N LEU A 168 45.88 -0.11 15.37
CA LEU A 168 46.30 1.17 14.78
C LEU A 168 46.87 2.17 15.81
N ALA A 169 47.44 1.65 16.91
CA ALA A 169 48.29 2.40 17.84
C ALA A 169 49.66 1.72 17.93
#